data_AF-A0A942IYU6-F1
#
_entry.id   AF-A0A942IYU6-F1
#
_cell.length_a   1.000
_cell.length_b   1.000
_cell.length_c   1.000
_cell.angle_alpha   90.00
_cell.angle_beta   90.00
_cell.angle_gamma   90.00
#
_symmetry.space_group_name_H-M   'P 1'
#
loop_
_entity.id
_entity.type
_entity.pdbx_description
1 polymer ?
#
loop_
_entity_poly.entity_id
_entity_poly.type
_entity_poly.pdbx_seq_one_letter_code
_entity_poly.pdbx_strand_id
1 'polypeptide(L)'
;MTRRADILGRIRAKLNRNPENATAGRAAIEETLAARVQGPRPPVDTEKSALVRRLIEKSLAQSSTVDTVASDAEAPAAVARYLAAQGLPLQAVVWPALAGLDW
;
A
#
# COMPACT_ATOMS: atom_id res chain seq x y z
N MET A 1 36.71 4.09 11.28
CA MET A 1 35.52 3.32 10.84
C MET A 1 34.26 4.03 11.29
N THR A 2 33.19 4.03 10.50
CA THR A 2 31.93 4.73 10.83
C THR A 2 30.94 3.77 11.49
N ARG A 3 30.07 4.27 12.39
CA ARG A 3 29.04 3.42 13.05
C ARG A 3 28.16 2.65 12.07
N ARG A 4 27.91 3.23 10.88
CA ARG A 4 27.16 2.59 9.79
C ARG A 4 27.89 1.33 9.29
N ALA A 5 29.19 1.39 9.07
CA ALA A 5 29.97 0.25 8.58
C ALA A 5 29.94 -0.92 9.59
N ASP A 6 30.03 -0.61 10.89
CA ASP A 6 29.98 -1.61 11.96
C ASP A 6 28.60 -2.27 12.09
N ILE A 7 27.51 -1.49 11.97
CA ILE A 7 26.14 -2.03 11.96
C ILE A 7 25.96 -2.97 10.77
N LEU A 8 26.33 -2.53 9.56
CA LEU A 8 26.17 -3.35 8.36
C LEU A 8 27.08 -4.59 8.37
N GLY A 9 28.28 -4.49 8.94
CA GLY A 9 29.19 -5.63 9.13
C GLY A 9 28.57 -6.70 10.03
N ARG A 10 28.01 -6.31 11.19
CA ARG A 10 27.33 -7.24 12.10
C ARG A 10 26.10 -7.90 11.47
N ILE A 11 25.31 -7.14 10.70
CA ILE A 11 24.14 -7.69 9.99
C ILE A 11 24.59 -8.74 8.96
N ARG A 12 25.60 -8.44 8.14
CA ARG A 12 26.13 -9.39 7.16
C ARG A 12 26.66 -10.67 7.82
N ALA A 13 27.40 -10.54 8.91
CA ALA A 13 27.89 -11.69 9.68
C ALA A 13 26.74 -12.56 10.21
N LYS A 14 25.71 -11.95 10.82
CA LYS A 14 24.51 -12.68 11.31
C LYS A 14 23.72 -13.37 10.19
N LEU A 15 23.70 -12.78 9.00
CA LEU A 15 23.04 -13.34 7.82
C LEU A 15 23.94 -14.32 7.04
N ASN A 16 25.14 -14.63 7.56
CA ASN A 16 26.16 -15.44 6.89
C ASN A 16 26.44 -14.96 5.45
N ARG A 17 26.56 -13.64 5.23
CA ARG A 17 26.89 -13.04 3.92
C ARG A 17 28.36 -12.68 3.86
N ASN A 18 29.11 -13.34 3.00
CA ASN A 18 30.56 -13.19 2.86
C ASN A 18 30.97 -13.11 1.37
N PRO A 19 32.22 -12.70 1.07
CA PRO A 19 32.68 -12.62 -0.31
C PRO A 19 32.56 -13.96 -1.08
N GLU A 20 32.75 -15.08 -0.40
CA GLU A 20 32.73 -16.42 -0.98
C GLU A 20 31.34 -16.81 -1.50
N ASN A 21 30.27 -16.37 -0.82
CA ASN A 21 28.88 -16.65 -1.22
C ASN A 21 28.18 -15.48 -1.92
N ALA A 22 28.86 -14.35 -2.13
CA ALA A 22 28.26 -13.16 -2.72
C ALA A 22 27.77 -13.41 -4.15
N THR A 23 28.52 -14.14 -4.97
CA THR A 23 28.14 -14.44 -6.37
C THR A 23 26.94 -15.38 -6.43
N ALA A 24 27.00 -16.50 -5.70
CA ALA A 24 25.91 -17.46 -5.63
C ALA A 24 24.63 -16.83 -5.04
N GLY A 25 24.77 -15.98 -4.03
CA GLY A 25 23.66 -15.24 -3.43
C GLY A 25 22.98 -14.28 -4.40
N ARG A 26 23.74 -13.59 -5.26
CA ARG A 26 23.16 -12.74 -6.31
C ARG A 26 22.44 -13.57 -7.37
N ALA A 27 23.04 -14.66 -7.83
CA ALA A 27 22.39 -15.55 -8.81
C ALA A 27 21.04 -16.08 -8.29
N ALA A 28 20.97 -16.50 -7.02
CA ALA A 28 19.73 -16.96 -6.40
C ALA A 28 18.66 -15.84 -6.26
N ILE A 29 19.08 -14.59 -6.02
CA ILE A 29 18.16 -13.43 -6.01
C ILE A 29 17.60 -13.20 -7.41
N GLU A 30 18.46 -13.17 -8.44
CA GLU A 30 18.03 -12.98 -9.83
C GLU A 30 17.08 -14.10 -10.27
N GLU A 31 17.39 -15.35 -9.94
CA GLU A 31 16.52 -16.50 -10.19
C GLU A 31 15.16 -16.34 -9.50
N THR A 32 15.14 -15.92 -8.23
CA THR A 32 13.90 -15.70 -7.47
C THR A 32 13.06 -14.58 -8.09
N LEU A 33 13.69 -13.47 -8.47
CA LEU A 33 13.01 -12.33 -9.11
C LEU A 33 12.48 -12.71 -10.50
N ALA A 34 13.24 -13.48 -11.27
CA ALA A 34 12.84 -13.98 -12.59
C ALA A 34 11.66 -14.97 -12.50
N ALA A 35 11.64 -15.82 -11.47
CA ALA A 35 10.58 -16.80 -11.26
C ALA A 35 9.22 -16.15 -10.96
N ARG A 36 9.19 -14.92 -10.41
CA ARG A 36 7.98 -14.15 -10.09
C ARG A 36 6.94 -14.94 -9.27
N VAL A 37 7.42 -15.91 -8.48
CA VAL A 37 6.54 -16.75 -7.67
C VAL A 37 5.92 -15.89 -6.58
N GLN A 38 4.60 -15.88 -6.52
CA GLN A 38 3.91 -15.23 -5.42
C GLN A 38 4.17 -16.00 -4.13
N GLY A 39 4.62 -15.29 -3.11
CA GLY A 39 4.69 -15.86 -1.76
C GLY A 39 3.30 -16.19 -1.21
N PRO A 40 3.22 -16.88 -0.06
CA PRO A 40 1.96 -17.19 0.61
C PRO A 40 1.12 -15.93 0.80
N ARG A 41 -0.15 -15.99 0.40
CA ARG A 41 -1.12 -14.91 0.59
C ARG A 41 -2.12 -15.31 1.65
N PRO A 42 -2.46 -14.42 2.60
CA PRO A 42 -3.63 -14.61 3.43
C PRO A 42 -4.86 -14.83 2.54
N PRO A 43 -5.77 -15.75 2.91
CA PRO A 43 -7.02 -15.91 2.18
C PRO A 43 -7.76 -14.57 2.13
N VAL A 44 -8.29 -14.24 0.96
CA VAL A 44 -9.12 -13.06 0.74
C VAL A 44 -10.50 -13.55 0.36
N ASP A 45 -11.51 -13.02 1.04
CA ASP A 45 -12.91 -13.30 0.72
C ASP A 45 -13.23 -12.88 -0.72
N THR A 46 -14.08 -13.65 -1.40
CA THR A 46 -14.55 -13.36 -2.76
C THR A 46 -15.83 -12.55 -2.77
N GLU A 47 -16.58 -12.53 -1.66
CA GLU A 47 -17.82 -11.79 -1.54
C GLU A 47 -17.55 -10.29 -1.54
N LYS A 48 -18.20 -9.57 -2.47
CA LYS A 48 -18.02 -8.11 -2.62
C LYS A 48 -18.30 -7.36 -1.31
N SER A 49 -19.31 -7.80 -0.55
CA SER A 49 -19.65 -7.21 0.74
C SER A 49 -18.55 -7.39 1.79
N ALA A 50 -17.89 -8.55 1.81
CA ALA A 50 -16.76 -8.81 2.68
C ALA A 50 -15.51 -8.01 2.28
N LEU A 51 -15.27 -7.85 0.97
CA LEU A 51 -14.20 -7.00 0.44
C LEU A 51 -14.41 -5.52 0.83
N VAL A 52 -15.63 -5.00 0.68
CA VAL A 52 -15.99 -3.64 1.10
C VAL A 52 -15.78 -3.48 2.60
N ARG A 53 -16.28 -4.41 3.42
CA ARG A 53 -16.08 -4.35 4.88
C ARG A 53 -14.59 -4.30 5.24
N ARG A 54 -13.78 -5.16 4.61
CA ARG A 54 -12.33 -5.20 4.83
C ARG A 54 -11.65 -3.88 4.43
N LEU A 55 -12.07 -3.24 3.33
CA LEU A 55 -11.56 -1.92 2.94
C LEU A 55 -11.85 -0.89 4.04
N ILE A 56 -13.09 -0.82 4.52
CA ILE A 56 -13.52 0.11 5.57
C ILE A 56 -12.68 -0.10 6.84
N GLU A 57 -12.57 -1.35 7.32
CA GLU A 57 -11.79 -1.68 8.51
C GLU A 57 -10.32 -1.24 8.39
N LYS A 58 -9.71 -1.45 7.23
CA LYS A 58 -8.30 -1.07 7.01
C LYS A 58 -8.12 0.43 6.88
N SER A 59 -9.02 1.14 6.20
CA SER A 59 -9.00 2.60 6.10
C SER A 59 -9.12 3.25 7.48
N LEU A 60 -10.06 2.79 8.30
CA LEU A 60 -10.24 3.31 9.67
C LEU A 60 -9.03 2.98 10.56
N ALA A 61 -8.44 1.79 10.43
CA ALA A 61 -7.22 1.44 11.16
C ALA A 61 -6.01 2.31 10.78
N GLN A 62 -6.03 2.94 9.60
CA GLN A 62 -5.04 3.92 9.15
C GLN A 62 -5.44 5.38 9.47
N SER A 63 -6.46 5.58 10.30
CA SER A 63 -7.00 6.90 10.65
C SER A 63 -7.50 7.70 9.43
N SER A 64 -7.97 7.01 8.38
CA SER A 64 -8.67 7.65 7.26
C SER A 64 -10.15 7.88 7.58
N THR A 65 -10.79 8.81 6.87
CA THR A 65 -12.26 8.98 6.88
C THR A 65 -12.89 8.12 5.78
N VAL A 66 -14.08 7.57 6.05
CA VAL A 66 -14.86 6.77 5.09
C VAL A 66 -16.31 7.27 5.07
N ASP A 67 -16.86 7.45 3.87
CA ASP A 67 -18.28 7.69 3.62
C ASP A 67 -18.81 6.63 2.64
N THR A 68 -20.09 6.27 2.74
CA THR A 68 -20.76 5.30 1.86
C THR A 68 -21.88 5.98 1.10
N VAL A 69 -21.81 5.93 -0.22
CA VAL A 69 -22.82 6.51 -1.12
C VAL A 69 -23.47 5.42 -1.95
N ALA A 70 -24.67 5.68 -2.49
CA ALA A 70 -25.43 4.67 -3.22
C ALA A 70 -24.91 4.46 -4.65
N SER A 71 -24.25 5.47 -5.22
CA SER A 71 -23.64 5.39 -6.56
C SER A 71 -22.44 6.32 -6.71
N ASP A 72 -21.61 6.07 -7.71
CA ASP A 72 -20.43 6.89 -8.01
C ASP A 72 -20.79 8.36 -8.30
N ALA A 73 -21.99 8.62 -8.84
CA ALA A 73 -22.47 9.97 -9.13
C ALA A 73 -22.71 10.82 -7.86
N GLU A 74 -22.87 10.18 -6.71
CA GLU A 74 -23.04 10.87 -5.42
C GLU A 74 -21.70 11.22 -4.75
N ALA A 75 -20.58 10.67 -5.24
CA ALA A 75 -19.27 10.86 -4.63
C ALA A 75 -18.83 12.34 -4.59
N PRO A 76 -18.99 13.16 -5.64
CA PRO A 76 -18.66 14.59 -5.57
C PRO A 76 -19.41 15.34 -4.46
N ALA A 77 -20.73 15.12 -4.36
CA ALA A 77 -21.54 15.75 -3.32
C ALA A 77 -21.12 15.31 -1.91
N ALA A 78 -20.74 14.04 -1.72
CA ALA A 78 -20.22 13.55 -0.45
C ALA A 78 -18.88 14.21 -0.08
N VAL A 79 -17.96 14.34 -1.04
CA VAL A 79 -16.67 15.02 -0.84
C VAL A 79 -16.89 16.49 -0.50
N ALA A 80 -17.77 17.20 -1.22
CA ALA A 80 -18.08 18.59 -0.93
C ALA A 80 -18.63 18.78 0.49
N ARG A 81 -19.54 17.90 0.95
CA ARG A 81 -20.03 17.89 2.34
C ARG A 81 -18.91 17.68 3.35
N TYR A 82 -18.01 16.73 3.08
CA TYR A 82 -16.86 16.46 3.94
C TYR A 82 -15.94 17.68 4.06
N LEU A 83 -15.56 18.29 2.93
CA LEU A 83 -14.69 19.48 2.92
C LEU A 83 -15.32 20.64 3.67
N ALA A 84 -16.61 20.91 3.45
CA ALA A 84 -17.34 21.96 4.17
C ALA A 84 -17.37 21.69 5.69
N ALA A 85 -17.64 20.46 6.11
CA ALA A 85 -17.65 20.07 7.53
C ALA A 85 -16.28 20.20 8.20
N GLN A 86 -15.19 20.04 7.44
CA GLN A 86 -13.81 20.24 7.91
C GLN A 86 -13.32 21.69 7.79
N GLY A 87 -14.14 22.61 7.26
CA GLY A 87 -13.73 24.00 7.01
C GLY A 87 -12.65 24.13 5.93
N LEU A 88 -12.61 23.19 4.98
CA LEU A 88 -11.64 23.16 3.89
C LEU A 88 -12.20 23.81 2.61
N PRO A 89 -11.33 24.36 1.73
CA PRO A 89 -11.76 24.82 0.41
C PRO A 89 -12.37 23.70 -0.43
N LEU A 90 -13.35 24.02 -1.29
CA LEU A 90 -13.92 23.11 -2.29
C LEU A 90 -13.00 22.95 -3.51
N GLN A 91 -11.71 22.73 -3.25
CA GLN A 91 -10.70 22.50 -4.27
C GLN A 91 -9.86 21.31 -3.85
N ALA A 92 -9.85 20.26 -4.68
CA ALA A 92 -9.14 19.02 -4.41
C ALA A 92 -8.46 18.49 -5.67
N VAL A 93 -7.49 17.59 -5.49
CA VAL A 93 -6.88 16.83 -6.58
C VAL A 93 -7.51 15.45 -6.60
N VAL A 94 -8.14 15.12 -7.72
CA VAL A 94 -8.79 13.82 -7.93
C VAL A 94 -7.88 12.88 -8.73
N TRP A 95 -7.97 11.58 -8.43
CA TRP A 95 -7.37 10.54 -9.24
C TRP A 95 -7.92 10.58 -10.69
N PRO A 96 -7.09 10.52 -11.75
CA PRO A 96 -7.53 10.73 -13.14
C PRO A 96 -8.69 9.84 -13.60
N ALA A 97 -8.74 8.59 -13.14
CA ALA A 97 -9.82 7.67 -13.50
C ALA A 97 -11.21 8.10 -12.97
N LEU A 98 -11.27 9.01 -12.00
CA LEU A 98 -12.52 9.56 -11.48
C LEU A 98 -12.83 10.95 -12.04
N ALA A 99 -12.00 11.51 -12.93
CA ALA A 99 -12.17 12.87 -13.45
C ALA A 99 -13.46 13.07 -14.28
N GLY A 100 -14.12 11.99 -14.70
CA GLY A 100 -15.39 12.04 -15.42
C GLY A 100 -16.63 12.22 -14.53
N LEU A 101 -16.48 12.28 -13.21
CA LEU A 101 -17.57 12.62 -12.29
C LEU A 101 -17.78 14.14 -12.25
N ASP A 102 -18.98 14.56 -11.83
CA ASP A 102 -19.39 15.97 -11.74
C ASP A 102 -18.84 16.62 -10.45
N TRP A 103 -17.52 16.90 -10.45
CA TRP A 103 -16.76 17.44 -9.31
C TRP A 103 -17.06 18.89 -8.95
#